data_AF-F2VPQ6-F1
#
_entry.id   AF-F2VPQ6-F1
#
_cell.length_a   1.000
_cell.length_b   1.000
_cell.length_c   1.000
_cell.angle_alpha   90.00
_cell.angle_beta   90.00
_cell.angle_gamma   90.00
#
_symmetry.space_group_name_H-M   'P 1'
#
loop_
_entity.id
_entity.type
_entity.pdbx_description
1 polymer ?
#
loop_
_entity_poly.entity_id
_entity_poly.type
_entity_poly.pdbx_seq_one_letter_code
_entity_poly.pdbx_strand_id
1 'polypeptide(L)'
;LSFIKGVVDSNDLPLNVSREILQESRIVRIMRKRLVRKAFEMIQGIALSENRDDYEKFWENFGKHLKLGCIEDRENHKRLAPLLRFFSSQSENEMISLDEYVENMKPDQKDIYYIASDSVTSAKNTPFLEKLLEKDLEVLFLVDPIDEVAIQNLKAFKEKNFIDISKEDLDLGDKNEDKEKEIKQEFGQTCDWIKKRLGDKV
;
A
#
# COMPACT_ATOMS: atom_id res chain seq x y z
N LEU A 1 -7.27 9.83 11.94
CA LEU A 1 -6.53 10.92 12.64
C LEU A 1 -7.01 11.16 14.09
N SER A 2 -7.68 10.21 14.73
CA SER A 2 -8.18 10.35 16.12
C SER A 2 -7.08 10.53 17.18
N PHE A 3 -5.84 10.18 16.84
CA PHE A 3 -4.67 10.34 17.70
C PHE A 3 -4.19 11.79 17.83
N ILE A 4 -4.59 12.69 16.91
CA ILE A 4 -4.18 14.09 16.94
C ILE A 4 -4.96 14.83 18.03
N LYS A 5 -4.24 15.44 18.96
CA LYS A 5 -4.80 16.28 20.02
C LYS A 5 -4.51 17.75 19.71
N GLY A 6 -5.48 18.61 19.97
CA GLY A 6 -5.34 20.05 19.75
C GLY A 6 -6.54 20.83 20.27
N VAL A 7 -6.43 22.16 20.24
CA VAL A 7 -7.48 23.09 20.62
C VAL A 7 -7.85 23.92 19.39
N VAL A 8 -9.15 24.08 19.14
CA VAL A 8 -9.68 24.92 18.06
C VAL A 8 -10.47 26.04 18.71
N ASP A 9 -9.99 27.27 18.54
CA ASP A 9 -10.68 28.48 18.95
C ASP A 9 -11.25 29.19 17.71
N SER A 10 -12.52 29.58 17.75
CA SER A 10 -13.23 30.15 16.60
C SER A 10 -14.30 31.14 17.03
N ASN A 11 -14.19 32.35 16.49
CA ASN A 11 -15.18 33.42 16.68
C ASN A 11 -16.43 33.25 15.80
N ASP A 12 -16.39 32.36 14.81
CA ASP A 12 -17.46 32.16 13.81
C ASP A 12 -18.46 31.08 14.21
N LEU A 13 -18.28 30.47 15.38
CA LEU A 13 -19.19 29.44 15.88
C LEU A 13 -20.35 30.08 16.65
N PRO A 14 -21.61 29.72 16.32
CA PRO A 14 -22.75 30.19 17.11
C PRO A 14 -22.65 29.65 18.53
N LEU A 15 -22.58 30.56 19.52
CA LEU A 15 -22.40 30.21 20.93
C LEU A 15 -23.68 29.61 21.56
N ASN A 16 -24.84 29.88 20.96
CA ASN A 16 -26.17 29.56 21.50
C ASN A 16 -26.88 28.44 20.71
N VAL A 17 -26.17 27.39 20.28
CA VAL A 17 -26.77 26.24 19.60
C VAL A 17 -26.46 24.93 20.30
N SER A 18 -27.35 23.94 20.14
CA SER A 18 -27.10 22.59 20.65
C SER A 18 -25.88 21.95 19.97
N ARG A 19 -25.27 20.99 20.66
CA ARG A 19 -24.10 20.23 20.13
C ARG A 19 -24.44 19.52 18.82
N GLU A 20 -25.67 19.06 18.66
CA GLU A 20 -26.16 18.38 17.45
C GLU A 20 -26.23 19.36 16.27
N ILE A 21 -26.87 20.51 16.45
CA ILE A 21 -26.99 21.56 15.42
C ILE A 21 -25.59 22.07 15.02
N LEU A 22 -24.68 22.18 15.99
CA LEU A 22 -23.30 22.60 15.73
C LEU A 22 -22.55 21.58 14.87
N GLN A 23 -22.74 20.27 15.09
CA GLN A 23 -22.07 19.21 14.32
C GLN A 23 -22.51 19.17 12.85
N GLU A 24 -23.77 19.50 12.57
CA GLU A 24 -24.30 19.57 11.21
C GLU A 24 -23.95 20.88 10.48
N SER A 25 -23.45 21.87 11.22
CA SER A 25 -23.07 23.18 10.68
C SER A 25 -22.07 23.06 9.52
N ARG A 26 -22.33 23.86 8.47
CA ARG A 26 -21.40 24.01 7.34
C ARG A 26 -20.03 24.51 7.80
N ILE A 27 -19.98 25.35 8.82
CA ILE A 27 -18.73 25.94 9.34
C ILE A 27 -17.85 24.84 9.96
N VAL A 28 -18.43 23.95 10.78
CA VAL A 28 -17.72 22.81 11.38
C VAL A 28 -17.20 21.84 10.31
N ARG A 29 -17.97 21.60 9.24
CA ARG A 29 -17.52 20.78 8.11
C ARG A 29 -16.32 21.40 7.38
N ILE A 30 -16.31 22.72 7.17
CA ILE A 30 -15.18 23.43 6.55
C ILE A 30 -13.95 23.38 7.47
N MET A 31 -14.13 23.64 8.76
CA MET A 31 -13.05 23.54 9.75
C MET A 31 -12.44 22.15 9.77
N ARG A 32 -13.25 21.08 9.80
CA ARG A 32 -12.78 19.69 9.72
C ARG A 32 -11.89 19.48 8.49
N LYS A 33 -12.34 19.88 7.30
CA LYS A 33 -11.55 19.73 6.06
C LYS A 33 -10.21 20.48 6.14
N ARG A 34 -10.18 21.69 6.70
CA ARG A 34 -8.94 22.46 6.88
C ARG A 34 -7.99 21.80 7.87
N LEU A 35 -8.50 21.33 9.01
CA LEU A 35 -7.69 20.65 10.04
C LEU A 35 -7.09 19.35 9.51
N VAL A 36 -7.87 18.54 8.80
CA VAL A 36 -7.38 17.30 8.16
C VAL A 36 -6.25 17.64 7.17
N ARG A 37 -6.41 18.67 6.34
CA ARG A 37 -5.35 19.10 5.42
C ARG A 37 -4.09 19.54 6.16
N LYS A 38 -4.23 20.34 7.23
CA LYS A 38 -3.09 20.79 8.05
C LYS A 38 -2.40 19.65 8.78
N ALA A 39 -3.15 18.65 9.24
CA ALA A 39 -2.59 17.44 9.82
C ALA A 39 -1.72 16.68 8.81
N PHE A 40 -2.19 16.50 7.57
CA PHE A 40 -1.38 15.86 6.52
C PHE A 40 -0.14 16.68 6.17
N GLU A 41 -0.25 18.01 6.05
CA GLU A 41 0.91 18.89 5.82
C GLU A 41 1.96 18.76 6.94
N MET A 42 1.51 18.67 8.20
CA MET A 42 2.40 18.48 9.35
C MET A 42 3.09 17.11 9.31
N ILE A 43 2.35 16.02 9.09
CA ILE A 43 2.91 14.67 9.01
C ILE A 43 3.87 14.55 7.83
N GLN A 44 3.54 15.16 6.69
CA GLN A 44 4.42 15.22 5.53
C GLN A 44 5.69 16.03 5.80
N GLY A 45 5.60 17.11 6.59
CA GLY A 45 6.78 17.87 7.02
C GLY A 45 7.75 17.02 7.85
N ILE A 46 7.23 16.14 8.73
CA ILE A 46 8.06 15.18 9.47
C ILE A 46 8.68 14.16 8.50
N ALA A 47 7.88 13.63 7.58
CA ALA A 47 8.31 12.64 6.59
C ALA A 47 9.44 13.13 5.66
N LEU A 48 9.45 14.43 5.35
CA LEU A 48 10.43 15.08 4.47
C LEU A 48 11.58 15.75 5.23
N SER A 49 11.58 15.67 6.56
CA SER A 49 12.67 16.24 7.36
C SER A 49 13.96 15.43 7.17
N GLU A 50 15.11 16.06 7.41
CA GLU A 50 16.41 15.37 7.34
C GLU A 50 16.55 14.26 8.42
N ASN A 51 15.68 14.27 9.45
CA ASN A 51 15.70 13.30 10.53
C ASN A 51 14.72 12.14 10.25
N ARG A 52 15.21 11.08 9.58
CA ARG A 52 14.39 9.88 9.29
C ARG A 52 13.82 9.22 10.56
N ASP A 53 14.56 9.24 11.66
CA ASP A 53 14.18 8.64 12.95
C ASP A 53 12.89 9.25 13.52
N ASP A 54 12.63 10.55 13.29
CA ASP A 54 11.38 11.17 13.74
C ASP A 54 10.16 10.58 13.02
N TYR A 55 10.29 10.31 11.72
CA TYR A 55 9.21 9.71 10.94
C TYR A 55 9.05 8.23 11.23
N GLU A 56 10.15 7.50 11.44
CA GLU A 56 10.12 6.09 11.86
C GLU A 56 9.37 5.93 13.18
N LYS A 57 9.69 6.73 14.19
CA LYS A 57 8.95 6.75 15.47
C LYS A 57 7.48 7.10 15.27
N PHE A 58 7.17 8.09 14.43
CA PHE A 58 5.78 8.41 14.09
C PHE A 58 5.08 7.21 13.44
N TRP A 59 5.74 6.52 12.51
CA TRP A 59 5.19 5.39 11.79
C TRP A 59 4.95 4.18 12.69
N GLU A 60 5.88 3.86 13.58
CA GLU A 60 5.73 2.78 14.58
C GLU A 60 4.48 2.98 15.45
N ASN A 61 4.21 4.22 15.86
CA ASN A 61 3.11 4.54 16.75
C ASN A 61 1.77 4.75 16.02
N PHE A 62 1.79 5.33 14.80
CA PHE A 62 0.59 5.83 14.12
C PHE A 62 0.40 5.30 12.69
N GLY A 63 1.32 4.53 12.13
CA GLY A 63 1.26 4.01 10.76
C GLY A 63 -0.02 3.20 10.49
N LYS A 64 -0.47 2.40 11.47
CA LYS A 64 -1.75 1.66 11.40
C LYS A 64 -2.96 2.59 11.21
N HIS A 65 -2.93 3.79 11.79
CA HIS A 65 -4.00 4.79 11.60
C HIS A 65 -3.97 5.42 10.21
N LEU A 66 -2.80 5.51 9.57
CA LEU A 66 -2.69 5.95 8.18
C LEU A 66 -3.21 4.88 7.22
N LYS A 67 -2.85 3.61 7.46
CA LYS A 67 -3.37 2.45 6.71
C LYS A 67 -4.89 2.36 6.80
N LEU A 68 -5.46 2.58 7.99
CA LEU A 68 -6.92 2.69 8.16
C LEU A 68 -7.52 3.86 7.35
N GLY A 69 -6.82 5.00 7.32
CA GLY A 69 -7.22 6.14 6.49
C GLY A 69 -7.31 5.80 5.00
N CYS A 70 -6.43 4.91 4.49
CA CYS A 70 -6.49 4.43 3.10
C CYS A 70 -7.73 3.55 2.81
N ILE A 71 -8.38 3.03 3.84
CA ILE A 71 -9.60 2.21 3.70
C ILE A 71 -10.84 3.13 3.78
N GLU A 72 -10.84 4.07 4.73
CA GLU A 72 -12.02 4.88 5.07
C GLU A 72 -12.12 6.22 4.32
N ASP A 73 -10.99 6.86 3.96
CA ASP A 73 -10.94 8.25 3.50
C ASP A 73 -10.43 8.39 2.06
N ARG A 74 -11.28 7.96 1.12
CA ARG A 74 -11.02 8.04 -0.33
C ARG A 74 -10.69 9.43 -0.84
N GLU A 75 -11.26 10.48 -0.25
CA GLU A 75 -11.00 11.87 -0.66
C GLU A 75 -9.54 12.29 -0.42
N ASN A 76 -8.85 11.65 0.53
CA ASN A 76 -7.50 12.01 0.94
C ASN A 76 -6.42 10.98 0.54
N HIS A 77 -6.73 9.98 -0.29
CA HIS A 77 -5.74 9.01 -0.78
C HIS A 77 -4.46 9.65 -1.32
N LYS A 78 -4.59 10.75 -2.10
CA LYS A 78 -3.43 11.48 -2.65
C LYS A 78 -2.48 12.05 -1.59
N ARG A 79 -2.98 12.32 -0.38
CA ARG A 79 -2.19 12.83 0.75
C ARG A 79 -1.71 11.71 1.67
N LEU A 80 -2.47 10.61 1.75
CA LEU A 80 -2.16 9.45 2.59
C LEU A 80 -1.08 8.57 1.97
N ALA A 81 -1.17 8.25 0.67
CA ALA A 81 -0.27 7.29 0.03
C ALA A 81 1.22 7.63 0.17
N PRO A 82 1.69 8.89 -0.01
CA PRO A 82 3.10 9.25 0.21
C PRO A 82 3.61 9.03 1.64
N LEU A 83 2.70 8.96 2.61
CA LEU A 83 3.02 8.76 4.02
C LEU A 83 3.18 7.28 4.38
N LEU A 84 2.82 6.36 3.50
CA LEU A 84 2.94 4.94 3.77
C LEU A 84 4.41 4.48 3.72
N ARG A 85 4.73 3.48 4.53
CA ARG A 85 6.04 2.83 4.59
C ARG A 85 5.88 1.31 4.55
N PHE A 86 6.73 0.64 3.79
CA PHE A 86 6.71 -0.80 3.60
C PHE A 86 8.14 -1.35 3.54
N PHE A 87 8.35 -2.58 3.95
CA PHE A 87 9.59 -3.29 3.59
C PHE A 87 9.57 -3.62 2.09
N SER A 88 10.74 -3.78 1.47
CA SER A 88 10.83 -4.22 0.08
C SER A 88 11.85 -5.34 -0.09
N SER A 89 11.86 -5.95 -1.27
CA SER A 89 12.84 -6.97 -1.64
C SER A 89 14.26 -6.43 -1.82
N GLN A 90 14.40 -5.12 -2.02
CA GLN A 90 15.70 -4.45 -2.18
C GLN A 90 16.12 -3.68 -0.92
N SER A 91 15.20 -3.46 0.03
CA SER A 91 15.52 -2.90 1.35
C SER A 91 15.80 -4.03 2.35
N GLU A 92 16.94 -3.97 3.05
CA GLU A 92 17.32 -5.04 3.96
C GLU A 92 16.35 -5.15 5.16
N ASN A 93 16.36 -4.12 6.01
CA ASN A 93 15.60 -4.02 7.25
C ASN A 93 14.96 -2.63 7.43
N GLU A 94 15.03 -1.78 6.42
CA GLU A 94 14.45 -0.44 6.46
C GLU A 94 13.15 -0.42 5.65
N MET A 95 12.17 0.33 6.13
CA MET A 95 10.97 0.57 5.35
C MET A 95 11.19 1.72 4.38
N ILE A 96 10.72 1.56 3.16
CA ILE A 96 10.73 2.58 2.11
C ILE A 96 9.33 3.16 1.93
N SER A 97 9.29 4.40 1.43
CA SER A 97 8.11 5.07 0.93
C SER A 97 7.72 4.56 -0.46
N LEU A 98 6.47 4.82 -0.84
CA LEU A 98 6.04 4.60 -2.22
C LEU A 98 6.76 5.54 -3.21
N ASP A 99 7.21 6.72 -2.76
CA ASP A 99 8.01 7.62 -3.57
C ASP A 99 9.38 7.02 -3.89
N GLU A 100 10.09 6.50 -2.88
CA GLU A 100 11.37 5.79 -3.02
C GLU A 100 11.23 4.56 -3.95
N TYR A 101 10.16 3.76 -3.79
CA TYR A 101 9.89 2.64 -4.72
C TYR A 101 9.78 3.13 -6.16
N VAL A 102 9.00 4.20 -6.41
CA VAL A 102 8.80 4.74 -7.75
C VAL A 102 10.09 5.30 -8.36
N GLU A 103 10.99 5.84 -7.54
CA GLU A 103 12.32 6.30 -7.97
C GLU A 103 13.24 5.14 -8.36
N ASN A 104 13.10 3.99 -7.70
CA ASN A 104 13.87 2.77 -7.99
C ASN A 104 13.32 1.93 -9.16
N MET A 105 12.12 2.26 -9.65
CA MET A 105 11.47 1.50 -10.73
C MET A 105 12.32 1.46 -12.01
N LYS A 106 12.29 0.32 -12.69
CA LYS A 106 12.90 0.20 -14.02
C LYS A 106 12.15 1.06 -15.05
N PRO A 107 12.82 1.57 -16.10
CA PRO A 107 12.17 2.43 -17.11
C PRO A 107 10.92 1.83 -17.76
N ASP A 108 10.92 0.52 -17.99
CA ASP A 108 9.81 -0.20 -18.63
C ASP A 108 8.77 -0.74 -17.63
N GLN A 109 8.99 -0.53 -16.33
CA GLN A 109 8.10 -1.00 -15.28
C GLN A 109 6.88 -0.08 -15.17
N LYS A 110 5.70 -0.65 -15.36
CA LYS A 110 4.43 0.10 -15.36
C LYS A 110 3.78 0.18 -13.98
N ASP A 111 3.89 -0.90 -13.21
CA ASP A 111 3.11 -1.11 -11.99
C ASP A 111 4.01 -1.37 -10.78
N ILE A 112 3.42 -1.20 -9.58
CA ILE A 112 4.05 -1.45 -8.29
C ILE A 112 3.72 -2.87 -7.87
N TYR A 113 4.74 -3.70 -7.70
CA TYR A 113 4.57 -5.09 -7.29
C TYR A 113 4.59 -5.23 -5.77
N TYR A 114 3.70 -6.07 -5.25
CA TYR A 114 3.65 -6.36 -3.81
C TYR A 114 3.32 -7.84 -3.55
N ILE A 115 3.64 -8.30 -2.34
CA ILE A 115 3.12 -9.57 -1.79
C ILE A 115 2.64 -9.38 -0.36
N ALA A 116 1.50 -9.98 -0.03
CA ALA A 116 1.02 -10.12 1.34
C ALA A 116 1.56 -11.40 1.99
N SER A 117 2.09 -11.28 3.22
CA SER A 117 2.68 -12.41 3.94
C SER A 117 2.65 -12.15 5.46
N ASP A 118 2.78 -13.21 6.27
CA ASP A 118 2.72 -13.10 7.74
C ASP A 118 3.98 -12.45 8.34
N SER A 119 5.08 -12.39 7.60
CA SER A 119 6.35 -11.78 8.05
C SER A 119 7.25 -11.43 6.89
N VAL A 120 8.22 -10.53 7.13
CA VAL A 120 9.27 -10.19 6.16
C VAL A 120 10.06 -11.44 5.76
N THR A 121 10.35 -12.34 6.71
CA THR A 121 11.05 -13.60 6.43
C THR A 121 10.25 -14.50 5.50
N SER A 122 8.94 -14.62 5.70
CA SER A 122 8.10 -15.41 4.80
C SER A 122 7.94 -14.75 3.43
N ALA A 123 7.88 -13.42 3.35
CA ALA A 123 7.83 -12.68 2.10
C ALA A 123 9.13 -12.86 1.28
N LYS A 124 10.30 -12.87 1.95
CA LYS A 124 11.61 -13.07 1.29
C LYS A 124 11.82 -14.48 0.74
N ASN A 125 11.17 -15.50 1.33
CA ASN A 125 11.36 -16.91 0.96
C ASN A 125 10.23 -17.47 0.06
N THR A 126 9.38 -16.60 -0.47
CA THR A 126 8.25 -17.02 -1.31
C THR A 126 8.71 -17.38 -2.73
N PRO A 127 8.20 -18.48 -3.34
CA PRO A 127 8.57 -18.85 -4.70
C PRO A 127 8.11 -17.80 -5.73
N PHE A 128 7.08 -17.01 -5.43
CA PHE A 128 6.57 -15.96 -6.32
C PHE A 128 7.60 -14.84 -6.55
N LEU A 129 8.56 -14.65 -5.63
CA LEU A 129 9.51 -13.55 -5.66
C LEU A 129 10.69 -13.83 -6.61
N GLU A 130 11.05 -15.10 -6.83
CA GLU A 130 12.26 -15.51 -7.57
C GLU A 130 12.33 -14.86 -8.97
N LYS A 131 11.27 -15.00 -9.77
CA LYS A 131 11.22 -14.45 -11.14
C LYS A 131 11.31 -12.92 -11.19
N LEU A 132 10.79 -12.23 -10.17
CA LEU A 132 10.87 -10.77 -10.11
C LEU A 132 12.28 -10.30 -9.73
N LEU A 133 12.95 -11.02 -8.83
CA LEU A 133 14.35 -10.75 -8.48
C LEU A 133 15.31 -10.99 -9.65
N GLU A 134 15.08 -12.05 -10.44
CA GLU A 134 15.86 -12.31 -11.67
C GLU A 134 15.78 -11.15 -12.68
N LYS A 135 14.65 -10.43 -12.68
CA LYS A 135 14.40 -9.25 -13.51
C LYS A 135 14.79 -7.93 -12.84
N ASP A 136 15.32 -8.00 -11.62
CA ASP A 136 15.65 -6.84 -10.81
C ASP A 136 14.44 -5.89 -10.60
N LEU A 137 13.26 -6.49 -10.42
CA LEU A 137 12.03 -5.78 -10.08
C LEU A 137 11.84 -5.78 -8.56
N GLU A 138 11.73 -4.58 -8.00
CA GLU A 138 11.47 -4.39 -6.58
C GLU A 138 10.04 -4.83 -6.21
N VAL A 139 9.87 -5.48 -5.06
CA VAL A 139 8.57 -5.95 -4.56
C VAL A 139 8.35 -5.44 -3.14
N LEU A 140 7.21 -4.81 -2.88
CA LEU A 140 6.80 -4.40 -1.54
C LEU A 140 6.29 -5.59 -0.72
N PHE A 141 6.69 -5.65 0.54
CA PHE A 141 6.24 -6.66 1.48
C PHE A 141 5.16 -6.07 2.41
N LEU A 142 3.95 -6.58 2.26
CA LEU A 142 2.80 -6.25 3.09
C LEU A 142 2.71 -7.27 4.21
N VAL A 143 3.10 -6.88 5.42
CA VAL A 143 3.28 -7.79 6.56
C VAL A 143 2.31 -7.53 7.71
N ASP A 144 1.54 -6.44 7.66
CA ASP A 144 0.41 -6.22 8.56
C ASP A 144 -0.90 -6.70 7.92
N PRO A 145 -1.83 -7.31 8.67
CA PRO A 145 -3.13 -7.75 8.14
C PRO A 145 -3.99 -6.66 7.48
N ILE A 146 -3.77 -5.39 7.85
CA ILE A 146 -4.51 -4.25 7.27
C ILE A 146 -3.92 -3.80 5.92
N ASP A 147 -2.70 -4.21 5.58
CA ASP A 147 -1.97 -3.70 4.42
C ASP A 147 -2.64 -4.04 3.11
N GLU A 148 -3.03 -5.31 2.95
CA GLU A 148 -3.66 -5.77 1.71
C GLU A 148 -4.94 -4.98 1.42
N VAL A 149 -5.78 -4.79 2.46
CA VAL A 149 -7.03 -4.03 2.34
C VAL A 149 -6.75 -2.55 2.06
N ALA A 150 -5.72 -1.97 2.68
CA ALA A 150 -5.32 -0.58 2.44
C ALA A 150 -4.83 -0.37 1.00
N ILE A 151 -3.96 -1.24 0.50
CA ILE A 151 -3.43 -1.19 -0.87
C ILE A 151 -4.53 -1.40 -1.91
N GLN A 152 -5.42 -2.38 -1.70
CA GLN A 152 -6.57 -2.63 -2.58
C GLN A 152 -7.51 -1.41 -2.67
N ASN A 153 -7.70 -0.67 -1.56
CA ASN A 153 -8.50 0.55 -1.58
C ASN A 153 -7.79 1.72 -2.26
N LEU A 154 -6.46 1.84 -2.14
CA LEU A 154 -5.68 2.87 -2.84
C LEU A 154 -5.75 2.73 -4.37
N LYS A 155 -5.79 1.48 -4.87
CA LYS A 155 -5.79 1.09 -6.30
C LYS A 155 -4.51 1.43 -7.06
N ALA A 156 -4.05 2.67 -7.00
CA ALA A 156 -2.89 3.15 -7.74
C ALA A 156 -2.15 4.28 -7.00
N PHE A 157 -0.87 4.44 -7.31
CA PHE A 157 -0.02 5.53 -6.84
C PHE A 157 0.79 6.10 -8.01
N LYS A 158 0.80 7.42 -8.20
CA LYS A 158 1.44 8.10 -9.35
C LYS A 158 1.16 7.44 -10.71
N GLU A 159 -0.11 7.08 -10.94
CA GLU A 159 -0.61 6.41 -12.16
C GLU A 159 -0.13 4.96 -12.36
N LYS A 160 0.41 4.33 -11.31
CA LYS A 160 0.90 2.95 -11.32
C LYS A 160 -0.01 2.09 -10.46
N ASN A 161 -0.49 0.97 -10.98
CA ASN A 161 -1.38 0.10 -10.21
C ASN A 161 -0.59 -0.74 -9.22
N PHE A 162 -1.25 -1.19 -8.16
CA PHE A 162 -0.68 -2.19 -7.27
C PHE A 162 -1.03 -3.59 -7.79
N ILE A 163 0.00 -4.41 -8.01
CA ILE A 163 -0.12 -5.75 -8.56
C ILE A 163 0.41 -6.77 -7.55
N ASP A 164 -0.45 -7.71 -7.19
CA ASP A 164 -0.12 -8.82 -6.30
C ASP A 164 0.63 -9.90 -7.08
N ILE A 165 1.84 -10.21 -6.66
CA ILE A 165 2.69 -11.18 -7.36
C ILE A 165 2.30 -12.63 -7.10
N SER A 166 1.42 -12.89 -6.13
CA SER A 166 0.90 -14.23 -5.84
C SER A 166 -0.27 -14.64 -6.76
N LYS A 167 -0.81 -13.70 -7.55
CA LYS A 167 -1.91 -13.98 -8.48
C LYS A 167 -1.44 -14.69 -9.74
N GLU A 168 -2.26 -15.63 -10.21
CA GLU A 168 -1.96 -16.48 -11.36
C GLU A 168 -1.80 -15.71 -12.68
N ASP A 169 -2.41 -14.54 -12.81
CA ASP A 169 -2.44 -13.73 -14.02
C ASP A 169 -1.28 -12.71 -14.11
N LEU A 170 -0.28 -12.80 -13.24
CA LEU A 170 0.87 -11.91 -13.24
C LEU A 170 1.60 -11.95 -14.59
N ASP A 171 1.52 -10.84 -15.31
CA ASP A 171 2.21 -10.65 -16.58
C ASP A 171 3.44 -9.77 -16.42
N LEU A 172 4.62 -10.38 -16.55
CA LEU A 172 5.91 -9.69 -16.50
C LEU A 172 6.47 -9.36 -17.89
N GLY A 173 5.65 -9.49 -18.94
CA GLY A 173 6.02 -9.16 -20.33
C GLY A 173 6.87 -10.21 -21.05
N ASP A 174 7.06 -11.40 -20.46
CA ASP A 174 7.88 -12.49 -21.02
C ASP A 174 7.11 -13.54 -21.82
N LYS A 175 5.81 -13.37 -21.99
CA LYS A 175 4.97 -14.43 -22.59
C LYS A 175 5.40 -14.67 -24.03
N ASN A 176 6.12 -15.77 -24.23
CA ASN A 176 6.37 -16.36 -25.54
C ASN A 176 5.34 -17.46 -25.73
N GLU A 177 4.29 -17.15 -26.51
CA GLU A 177 3.15 -18.04 -26.70
C GLU A 177 3.55 -19.41 -27.28
N ASP A 178 4.59 -19.46 -28.11
CA ASP A 178 5.05 -20.71 -28.72
C ASP A 178 5.75 -21.60 -27.70
N LYS A 179 6.61 -21.03 -26.86
CA LYS A 179 7.22 -21.76 -25.73
C LYS A 179 6.19 -22.21 -24.69
N GLU A 180 5.20 -21.37 -24.38
CA GLU A 180 4.11 -21.77 -23.46
C GLU A 180 3.28 -22.93 -24.01
N LYS A 181 3.02 -22.95 -25.33
CA LYS A 181 2.29 -24.05 -25.98
C LYS A 181 3.12 -25.34 -25.94
N GLU A 182 4.42 -25.28 -26.22
CA GLU A 182 5.31 -26.44 -26.14
C GLU A 182 5.36 -27.01 -24.72
N ILE A 183 5.57 -26.16 -23.70
CA ILE A 183 5.59 -26.60 -22.30
C ILE A 183 4.23 -27.19 -21.88
N LYS A 184 3.11 -26.57 -22.27
CA LYS A 184 1.77 -27.11 -21.97
C LYS A 184 1.53 -28.47 -22.63
N GLN A 185 2.05 -28.69 -23.84
CA GLN A 185 1.96 -29.99 -24.50
C GLN A 185 2.85 -31.04 -23.82
N GLU A 186 4.09 -30.68 -23.50
CA GLU A 186 5.06 -31.57 -22.85
C GLU A 186 4.59 -32.04 -21.47
N PHE A 187 4.11 -31.11 -20.64
CA PHE A 187 3.69 -31.40 -19.27
C PHE A 187 2.20 -31.70 -19.10
N GLY A 188 1.41 -31.66 -20.19
CA GLY A 188 -0.05 -31.84 -20.14
C GLY A 188 -0.48 -33.15 -19.48
N GLN A 189 0.15 -34.28 -19.86
CA GLN A 189 -0.16 -35.59 -19.27
C GLN A 189 0.17 -35.64 -17.77
N THR A 190 1.25 -34.98 -17.36
CA THR A 190 1.65 -34.88 -15.95
C THR A 190 0.65 -34.05 -15.15
N CYS A 191 0.22 -32.90 -15.67
CA CYS A 191 -0.80 -32.07 -15.04
C CYS A 191 -2.14 -32.81 -14.90
N ASP A 192 -2.56 -33.54 -15.93
CA ASP A 192 -3.78 -34.35 -15.89
C ASP A 192 -3.70 -35.46 -14.85
N TRP A 193 -2.54 -36.12 -14.73
CA TRP A 193 -2.29 -37.13 -13.71
C TRP A 193 -2.35 -36.54 -12.29
N ILE A 194 -1.72 -35.38 -12.09
CA ILE A 194 -1.76 -34.65 -10.80
C ILE A 194 -3.20 -34.27 -10.46
N LYS A 195 -3.94 -33.69 -11.40
CA LYS A 195 -5.35 -33.29 -11.23
C LYS A 195 -6.22 -34.49 -10.88
N LYS A 196 -6.02 -35.63 -11.55
CA LYS A 196 -6.74 -36.88 -11.25
C LYS A 196 -6.42 -37.41 -9.84
N ARG A 197 -5.18 -37.22 -9.36
CA ARG A 197 -4.76 -37.70 -8.04
C ARG A 197 -5.21 -36.79 -6.90
N LEU A 198 -5.22 -35.48 -7.12
CA LEU A 198 -5.57 -34.47 -6.11
C LEU A 198 -7.06 -34.11 -6.10
N GLY A 199 -7.78 -34.34 -7.21
CA GLY A 199 -9.22 -34.12 -7.31
C GLY A 199 -9.59 -32.67 -7.00
N ASP A 200 -10.59 -32.47 -6.14
CA ASP A 200 -11.10 -31.14 -5.76
C ASP A 200 -10.19 -30.37 -4.79
N LYS A 201 -8.99 -30.87 -4.48
CA LYS A 201 -8.03 -30.19 -3.58
C LYS A 201 -7.18 -29.13 -4.28
N VAL A 202 -7.19 -29.10 -5.61
CA VAL A 202 -6.43 -28.16 -6.47
C VAL A 202 -7.33 -27.70 -7.60
#